data_AF-A0A969NW09-F1
#
_entry.id   AF-A0A969NW09-F1
#
_cell.length_a   1.000
_cell.length_b   1.000
_cell.length_c   1.000
_cell.angle_alpha   90.00
_cell.angle_beta   90.00
_cell.angle_gamma   90.00
#
_symmetry.space_group_name_H-M   'P 1'
#
loop_
_entity.id
_entity.type
_entity.pdbx_description
1 polymer ?
#
loop_
_entity_poly.entity_id
_entity_poly.type
_entity_poly.pdbx_seq_one_letter_code
_entity_poly.pdbx_strand_id
1 'polypeptide(L)'
;MNTEQGVSGYSLTQCISRAGRTGVWDSLLDFANYTYVPPQSIYTASNVHFFSVGGGSASNSVTTTAYGWYIVSKPSWVTVNPSSGGVGTTNITVTALYNSTGSTRGGAVELKLSTPGTATTSFSVVQYNY
;
A
#
# COMPACT_ATOMS: atom_id res chain seq x y z
N MET A 1 -20.39 41.43 -16.56
CA MET A 1 -19.06 40.89 -16.86
C MET A 1 -18.36 40.66 -15.55
N ASN A 2 -18.06 39.40 -15.22
CA ASN A 2 -16.85 38.96 -14.52
C ASN A 2 -16.92 37.43 -14.45
N THR A 3 -16.04 36.84 -15.24
CA THR A 3 -15.67 35.44 -15.30
C THR A 3 -14.68 35.18 -14.16
N GLU A 4 -14.70 33.98 -13.53
CA GLU A 4 -13.54 33.07 -13.40
C GLU A 4 -13.71 31.99 -12.29
N GLN A 5 -13.57 30.72 -12.74
CA GLN A 5 -12.87 29.56 -12.14
C GLN A 5 -13.35 29.09 -10.73
N GLY A 6 -13.85 27.88 -10.48
CA GLY A 6 -13.45 26.57 -11.00
C GLY A 6 -12.67 25.79 -9.93
N VAL A 7 -13.34 25.19 -8.93
CA VAL A 7 -12.78 24.04 -8.17
C VAL A 7 -13.88 23.01 -7.92
N SER A 8 -13.65 21.83 -8.47
CA SER A 8 -14.52 20.66 -8.51
C SER A 8 -14.78 20.08 -7.12
N GLY A 9 -16.04 20.15 -6.71
CA GLY A 9 -16.80 18.99 -6.24
C GLY A 9 -16.33 18.27 -4.99
N TYR A 10 -16.80 18.71 -3.81
CA TYR A 10 -17.37 17.83 -2.77
C TYR A 10 -18.50 18.59 -2.06
N SER A 11 -19.70 18.57 -2.64
CA SER A 11 -20.91 19.12 -2.02
C SER A 11 -21.63 18.01 -1.28
N LEU A 12 -21.43 17.90 0.04
CA LEU A 12 -22.39 17.19 0.88
C LEU A 12 -23.51 18.17 1.26
N THR A 13 -24.42 18.39 0.30
CA THR A 13 -25.69 19.06 0.58
C THR A 13 -26.53 18.10 1.43
N GLN A 14 -26.46 18.22 2.75
CA GLN A 14 -27.46 17.61 3.62
C GLN A 14 -28.73 18.45 3.58
N CYS A 15 -29.77 17.92 2.95
CA CYS A 15 -31.12 18.44 3.02
C CYS A 15 -31.69 18.20 4.44
N ILE A 16 -31.50 19.16 5.34
CA ILE A 16 -32.21 19.16 6.63
C ILE A 16 -33.62 19.69 6.35
N SER A 17 -34.59 18.76 6.29
CA SER A 17 -36.00 19.09 6.28
C SER A 17 -36.39 19.73 7.62
N ARG A 18 -37.08 20.88 7.53
CA ARG A 18 -37.66 21.60 8.67
C ARG A 18 -38.63 20.70 9.44
N ALA A 19 -38.35 20.47 10.71
CA ALA A 19 -39.37 20.29 11.74
C ALA A 19 -38.88 20.95 13.03
N GLY A 20 -39.55 22.03 13.44
CA GLY A 20 -39.24 22.73 14.68
C GLY A 20 -39.57 21.90 15.91
N ARG A 21 -38.70 21.92 16.91
CA ARG A 21 -39.08 21.82 18.32
C ARG A 21 -37.97 22.41 19.19
N THR A 22 -38.38 23.28 20.10
CA THR A 22 -37.60 24.07 21.05
C THR A 22 -37.01 23.21 22.17
N GLY A 23 -35.76 23.47 22.54
CA GLY A 23 -35.21 23.11 23.86
C GLY A 23 -33.85 22.42 23.84
N VAL A 24 -32.96 22.91 24.70
CA VAL A 24 -31.57 22.46 24.97
C VAL A 24 -30.53 23.07 24.03
N TRP A 25 -30.18 24.32 24.33
CA TRP A 25 -28.84 24.86 24.02
C TRP A 25 -27.84 24.14 24.95
N ASP A 26 -26.67 23.79 24.44
CA ASP A 26 -25.63 22.99 25.09
C ASP A 26 -25.90 21.48 25.25
N SER A 27 -25.70 20.77 24.15
CA SER A 27 -24.55 19.88 24.17
C SER A 27 -23.63 20.40 23.09
N LEU A 28 -22.52 21.03 23.51
CA LEU A 28 -21.36 21.26 22.66
C LEU A 28 -21.25 20.02 21.78
N LEU A 29 -21.44 20.20 20.48
CA LEU A 29 -20.95 19.24 19.52
C LEU A 29 -19.51 19.04 19.92
N ASP A 30 -19.21 17.86 20.47
CA ASP A 30 -17.85 17.37 20.47
C ASP A 30 -17.55 17.13 18.99
N PHE A 31 -17.32 18.21 18.26
CA PHE A 31 -16.58 18.23 17.02
C PHE A 31 -15.12 17.94 17.37
N ALA A 32 -14.89 16.91 18.19
CA ALA A 32 -13.65 16.19 18.21
C ALA A 32 -13.41 15.85 16.75
N ASN A 33 -12.45 16.56 16.16
CA ASN A 33 -12.04 16.46 14.78
C ASN A 33 -11.95 14.98 14.42
N TYR A 34 -12.96 14.46 13.73
CA TYR A 34 -12.89 13.12 13.16
C TYR A 34 -11.98 13.27 11.94
N THR A 35 -10.68 13.24 12.16
CA THR A 35 -9.70 13.18 11.07
C THR A 35 -9.99 11.89 10.33
N TYR A 36 -10.57 12.02 9.14
CA TYR A 36 -10.72 10.91 8.22
C TYR A 36 -9.33 10.35 7.92
N VAL A 37 -9.00 9.21 8.50
CA VAL A 37 -7.80 8.46 8.15
C VAL A 37 -8.17 7.63 6.92
N PRO A 38 -7.62 7.91 5.72
CA PRO A 38 -7.88 7.07 4.57
C PRO A 38 -7.47 5.62 4.90
N PRO A 39 -8.17 4.61 4.36
CA PRO A 39 -7.81 3.21 4.59
C PRO A 39 -6.35 2.99 4.19
N GLN A 40 -5.53 2.61 5.18
CA GLN A 40 -4.11 2.36 5.01
C GLN A 40 -3.95 0.99 4.36
N SER A 41 -3.63 0.98 3.07
CA SER A 41 -3.45 -0.27 2.32
C SER A 41 -2.10 -0.28 1.63
N ILE A 42 -1.54 -1.48 1.55
CA ILE A 42 -0.36 -1.80 0.74
C ILE A 42 -0.75 -2.91 -0.23
N TYR A 43 -0.52 -2.66 -1.51
CA TYR A 43 -0.83 -3.57 -2.60
C TYR A 43 0.44 -3.96 -3.34
N THR A 44 0.49 -5.20 -3.82
CA THR A 44 1.58 -5.72 -4.65
C THR A 44 0.96 -6.31 -5.91
N ALA A 45 1.59 -6.18 -7.08
CA ALA A 45 0.99 -6.65 -8.32
C ALA A 45 0.77 -8.17 -8.35
N SER A 46 1.85 -8.96 -8.26
CA SER A 46 1.79 -10.41 -8.39
C SER A 46 2.93 -11.11 -7.64
N ASN A 47 2.79 -12.44 -7.46
CA ASN A 47 3.89 -13.31 -7.08
C ASN A 47 4.97 -13.35 -8.18
N VAL A 48 6.21 -13.56 -7.77
CA VAL A 48 7.37 -13.56 -8.67
C VAL A 48 7.85 -14.99 -8.92
N HIS A 49 8.04 -15.34 -10.19
CA HIS A 49 8.50 -16.67 -10.60
C HIS A 49 9.80 -16.57 -11.39
N PHE A 50 10.83 -17.29 -10.95
CA PHE A 50 12.11 -17.44 -11.62
C PHE A 50 12.22 -18.85 -12.19
N PHE A 51 12.10 -18.94 -13.51
CA PHE A 51 12.11 -20.19 -14.25
C PHE A 51 13.52 -20.79 -14.32
N SER A 52 14.54 -19.95 -14.42
CA SER A 52 15.94 -20.40 -14.54
C SER A 52 16.59 -20.69 -13.19
N VAL A 53 17.30 -21.82 -13.11
CA VAL A 53 18.23 -22.14 -12.02
C VAL A 53 19.32 -21.07 -11.83
N GLY A 54 19.71 -20.38 -12.92
CA GLY A 54 20.68 -19.29 -12.94
C GLY A 54 20.33 -18.10 -12.06
N GLY A 55 19.05 -17.98 -11.68
CA GLY A 55 18.51 -16.77 -11.09
C GLY A 55 18.12 -15.76 -12.17
N GLY A 56 17.88 -14.53 -11.75
CA GLY A 56 17.46 -13.46 -12.64
C GLY A 56 16.87 -12.29 -11.89
N SER A 57 16.45 -11.27 -12.65
CA SER A 57 15.77 -10.09 -12.11
C SER A 57 14.36 -10.00 -12.69
N ALA A 58 13.38 -9.74 -11.84
CA ALA A 58 11.99 -9.55 -12.21
C ALA A 58 11.49 -8.23 -11.61
N SER A 59 10.68 -7.50 -12.36
CA SER A 59 10.04 -6.28 -11.87
C SER A 59 8.73 -6.63 -11.19
N ASN A 60 8.44 -5.97 -10.07
CA ASN A 60 7.16 -5.99 -9.40
C ASN A 60 6.78 -4.54 -9.04
N SER A 61 5.52 -4.28 -8.72
CA SER A 61 5.07 -2.96 -8.28
C SER A 61 4.43 -3.05 -6.90
N VAL A 62 4.77 -2.07 -6.08
CA VAL A 62 4.20 -1.87 -4.75
C VAL A 62 3.45 -0.56 -4.76
N THR A 63 2.17 -0.58 -4.43
CA THR A 63 1.31 0.61 -4.38
C THR A 63 0.79 0.82 -2.97
N THR A 64 0.97 2.02 -2.45
CA THR A 64 0.46 2.44 -1.13
C THR A 64 -0.42 3.67 -1.25
N THR A 65 -1.42 3.79 -0.38
CA THR A 65 -2.45 4.85 -0.47
C THR A 65 -2.18 6.05 0.43
N ALA A 66 -1.44 5.87 1.52
CA ALA A 66 -1.34 6.90 2.56
C ALA A 66 0.05 7.07 3.17
N TYR A 67 0.90 6.03 3.14
CA TYR A 67 2.21 6.06 3.79
C TYR A 67 3.25 5.30 3.00
N GLY A 68 4.51 5.66 3.22
CA GLY A 68 5.63 4.89 2.71
C GLY A 68 5.68 3.47 3.29
N TRP A 69 6.54 2.66 2.69
CA TRP A 69 6.70 1.25 3.03
C TRP A 69 8.17 0.86 3.05
N TYR A 70 8.47 -0.25 3.70
CA TYR A 70 9.79 -0.88 3.72
C TYR A 70 9.68 -2.40 3.81
N ILE A 71 10.72 -3.10 3.35
CA ILE A 71 10.83 -4.55 3.45
C ILE A 71 11.29 -4.92 4.85
N VAL A 72 10.55 -5.83 5.49
CA VAL A 72 10.83 -6.30 6.86
C VAL A 72 11.58 -7.62 6.83
N SER A 73 11.21 -8.50 5.91
CA SER A 73 11.77 -9.84 5.78
C SER A 73 11.85 -10.25 4.32
N LYS A 74 12.89 -11.00 3.98
CA LYS A 74 13.08 -11.61 2.67
C LYS A 74 13.98 -12.85 2.79
N PRO A 75 13.87 -13.83 1.88
CA PRO A 75 14.80 -14.93 1.83
C PRO A 75 16.22 -14.43 1.53
N SER A 76 17.24 -15.12 2.07
CA SER A 76 18.65 -14.73 1.89
C SER A 76 19.11 -14.79 0.43
N TRP A 77 18.49 -15.63 -0.39
CA TRP A 77 18.77 -15.77 -1.83
C TRP A 77 18.04 -14.76 -2.72
N VAL A 78 17.21 -13.88 -2.14
CA VAL A 78 16.48 -12.81 -2.84
C VAL A 78 17.01 -11.45 -2.42
N THR A 79 17.24 -10.58 -3.39
CA THR A 79 17.50 -9.15 -3.20
C THR A 79 16.34 -8.35 -3.79
N VAL A 80 15.95 -7.25 -3.15
CA VAL A 80 14.89 -6.38 -3.66
C VAL A 80 15.37 -4.94 -3.62
N ASN A 81 15.21 -4.22 -4.73
CA ASN A 81 15.61 -2.82 -4.86
C ASN A 81 14.55 -1.99 -5.59
N PRO A 82 14.09 -0.85 -5.04
CA PRO A 82 14.41 -0.34 -3.71
C PRO A 82 13.77 -1.19 -2.60
N SER A 83 14.39 -1.21 -1.41
CA SER A 83 13.87 -1.91 -0.22
C SER A 83 12.86 -1.08 0.58
N SER A 84 12.57 0.14 0.13
CA SER A 84 11.61 1.06 0.72
C SER A 84 11.08 2.02 -0.34
N GLY A 85 9.89 2.56 -0.13
CA GLY A 85 9.29 3.51 -1.05
C GLY A 85 8.34 4.48 -0.35
N GLY A 86 7.97 5.53 -1.07
CA GLY A 86 6.99 6.52 -0.61
C GLY A 86 5.56 6.09 -0.90
N VAL A 87 4.64 7.05 -0.75
CA VAL A 87 3.24 6.91 -1.13
C VAL A 87 3.11 6.79 -2.65
N GLY A 88 2.18 5.97 -3.11
CA GLY A 88 1.92 5.74 -4.52
C GLY A 88 2.57 4.46 -5.04
N THR A 89 2.69 4.35 -6.37
CA THR A 89 3.23 3.17 -7.04
C THR A 89 4.75 3.29 -7.19
N THR A 90 5.46 2.32 -6.61
CA THR A 90 6.91 2.16 -6.73
C THR A 90 7.20 0.86 -7.46
N ASN A 91 7.99 0.93 -8.53
CA ASN A 91 8.50 -0.27 -9.20
C ASN A 91 9.73 -0.78 -8.45
N ILE A 92 9.70 -2.06 -8.09
CA ILE A 92 10.78 -2.78 -7.43
C ILE A 92 11.36 -3.83 -8.36
N THR A 93 12.66 -4.04 -8.27
CA THR A 93 13.37 -5.13 -8.92
C THR A 93 13.69 -6.18 -7.87
N VAL A 94 13.14 -7.38 -8.07
CA VAL A 94 13.42 -8.57 -7.28
C VAL A 94 14.46 -9.38 -8.04
N THR A 95 15.59 -9.68 -7.41
CA THR A 95 16.67 -10.48 -7.99
C THR A 95 16.84 -11.76 -7.19
N ALA A 96 16.78 -12.91 -7.86
CA ALA A 96 17.08 -14.21 -7.26
C ALA A 96 18.51 -14.66 -7.63
N LEU A 97 19.22 -15.19 -6.65
CA LEU A 97 20.53 -15.81 -6.86
C LEU A 97 20.42 -17.20 -7.52
N TYR A 98 21.55 -17.75 -7.95
CA TYR A 98 21.65 -19.13 -8.43
C TYR A 98 21.08 -20.13 -7.42
N ASN A 99 20.32 -21.11 -7.90
CA ASN A 99 19.76 -22.17 -7.07
C ASN A 99 20.65 -23.42 -7.10
N SER A 100 21.50 -23.56 -6.09
CA SER A 100 22.40 -24.71 -5.93
C SER A 100 21.77 -25.93 -5.24
N THR A 101 20.51 -25.85 -4.83
CA THR A 101 19.87 -26.90 -4.02
C THR A 101 19.45 -28.12 -4.82
N GLY A 102 19.42 -28.02 -6.16
CA GLY A 102 18.94 -29.10 -7.03
C GLY A 102 17.43 -29.35 -6.92
N SER A 103 16.68 -28.43 -6.34
CA SER A 103 15.22 -28.51 -6.17
C SER A 103 14.59 -27.11 -6.22
N THR A 104 13.31 -27.03 -6.57
CA THR A 104 12.55 -25.76 -6.55
C THR A 104 12.54 -25.20 -5.12
N ARG A 105 12.79 -23.90 -4.98
CA ARG A 105 12.75 -23.18 -3.71
C ARG A 105 11.74 -22.04 -3.74
N GLY A 106 11.06 -21.84 -2.63
CA GLY A 106 10.10 -20.75 -2.44
C GLY A 106 10.46 -19.90 -1.23
N GLY A 107 9.97 -18.67 -1.20
CA GLY A 107 10.07 -17.78 -0.06
C GLY A 107 9.10 -16.62 -0.18
N ALA A 108 8.87 -15.90 0.91
CA ALA A 108 8.00 -14.73 0.92
C ALA A 108 8.82 -13.48 1.23
N VAL A 109 8.50 -12.39 0.53
CA VAL A 109 9.02 -11.06 0.85
C VAL A 109 7.91 -10.32 1.59
N GLU A 110 8.21 -9.87 2.80
CA GLU A 110 7.28 -9.16 3.66
C GLU A 110 7.58 -7.65 3.63
N LEU A 111 6.53 -6.87 3.47
CA LEU A 111 6.55 -5.42 3.41
C LEU A 111 5.65 -4.87 4.50
N LYS A 112 6.03 -3.73 5.05
CA LYS A 112 5.29 -3.05 6.11
C LYS A 112 5.16 -1.58 5.79
N LEU A 113 4.00 -1.02 6.13
CA LEU A 113 3.80 0.43 6.10
C LEU A 113 4.57 1.11 7.25
N SER A 114 5.09 2.29 6.98
CA SER A 114 5.77 3.15 7.97
C SER A 114 4.80 3.84 8.95
N THR A 115 3.62 3.24 9.20
CA THR A 115 2.54 3.84 9.99
C THR A 115 2.52 3.40 11.45
N PRO A 116 1.98 4.25 12.34
CA PRO A 116 1.44 3.79 13.62
C PRO A 116 0.18 2.97 13.32
N GLY A 117 0.34 1.67 13.16
CA GLY A 117 -0.74 0.76 12.73
C GLY A 117 -0.28 -0.52 12.03
N THR A 118 0.97 -0.58 11.56
CA THR A 118 1.65 -1.80 11.09
C THR A 118 0.81 -2.66 10.12
N ALA A 119 0.27 -2.06 9.05
CA ALA A 119 -0.24 -2.88 7.96
C ALA A 119 0.95 -3.59 7.28
N THR A 120 0.85 -4.91 7.13
CA THR A 120 1.86 -5.75 6.48
C THR A 120 1.26 -6.47 5.30
N THR A 121 2.04 -6.67 4.25
CA THR A 121 1.70 -7.55 3.13
C THR A 121 2.89 -8.40 2.76
N SER A 122 2.65 -9.50 2.06
CA SER A 122 3.69 -10.37 1.56
C SER A 122 3.37 -10.84 0.16
N PHE A 123 4.39 -10.96 -0.69
CA PHE A 123 4.27 -11.67 -1.96
C PHE A 123 5.22 -12.86 -1.97
N SER A 124 4.81 -13.93 -2.67
CA SER A 124 5.61 -15.13 -2.80
C SER A 124 6.60 -15.01 -3.97
N VAL A 125 7.78 -15.59 -3.77
CA VAL A 125 8.85 -15.71 -4.75
C VAL A 125 9.18 -17.19 -4.89
N VAL A 126 9.07 -17.72 -6.09
CA VAL A 126 9.39 -19.12 -6.39
C VAL A 126 10.49 -19.17 -7.44
N GLN A 127 11.54 -19.94 -7.18
CA GLN A 127 12.59 -20.22 -8.14
C GLN A 127 12.65 -21.71 -8.43
N TYR A 128 12.46 -22.05 -9.70
CA TYR A 128 12.49 -23.42 -10.19
C TYR A 128 13.92 -23.90 -10.45
N ASN A 129 14.05 -25.19 -10.76
CA ASN A 129 15.33 -25.89 -10.95
C ASN A 129 15.52 -26.41 -12.38
N TYR A 130 15.01 -25.69 -13.38
CA TYR A 130 15.23 -26.01 -14.80
C TYR A 130 15.99 -24.90 -15.52
#